data_AF-A0A812ZEZ4-F1
#
_entry.id   AF-A0A812ZEZ4-F1
#
_cell.length_a   1.000
_cell.length_b   1.000
_cell.length_c   1.000
_cell.angle_alpha   90.00
_cell.angle_beta   90.00
_cell.angle_gamma   90.00
#
_symmetry.space_group_name_H-M   'P 1'
#
loop_
_entity.id
_entity.type
_entity.pdbx_description
1 polymer ?
#
loop_
_entity_poly.entity_id
_entity_poly.type
_entity_poly.pdbx_seq_one_letter_code
_entity_poly.pdbx_strand_id
1 'polypeptide(L)'
;MGNVCCAVDGLSSGSEVRLGSKGKRKVKCNGKTFAPFGMRNSAEPPVKMSSFNPDGAGSADKVDLRKWMTPVEDQSQSNSCCANAVAGAYEYINKREAMKRGDTTADISRLFIYYVGRKKDQLTYGDDTKMAPQDEGMTLGGAISALQLKGACMEEDWPFDLTKVNDKPDDHCFDKAMKFKISNSRKVPLDLEVMKACLAKGDPIVFGLKLTDQFFNPLRGGFIPTPDPSDPQSAEHGLHAMLLVGYSDRQKIFIVRNSWSASWGDQGYAYVPYDYIANTEFNFLGMYAITGLTEVDFTPDEDDGGDFTFEQEGEGKPDLNEYQDDPDEIKEDGFDAEDAFNPDSEARRAFAKFDMNRNGTIDAMELQMALMMTGTFLYPHQLNAIMQKCNVDGKPELSFEEFHRITKMKPSDVDM
;
A
#
# COMPACT_ATOMS: atom_id res chain seq x y z
N MET A 1 36.80 -34.76 38.77
CA MET A 1 37.14 -35.94 37.95
C MET A 1 35.80 -36.53 37.53
N GLY A 2 35.34 -36.59 36.29
CA GLY A 2 35.99 -36.58 34.98
C GLY A 2 35.38 -37.73 34.17
N ASN A 3 34.55 -37.40 33.16
CA ASN A 3 34.34 -38.08 31.86
C ASN A 3 33.91 -39.57 31.79
N VAL A 4 32.77 -39.91 31.13
CA VAL A 4 32.57 -40.31 29.69
C VAL A 4 32.05 -41.77 29.69
N CYS A 5 31.17 -42.32 28.84
CA CYS A 5 30.24 -41.91 27.77
C CYS A 5 29.47 -43.20 27.31
N CYS A 6 28.61 -43.07 26.29
CA CYS A 6 27.84 -44.06 25.47
C CYS A 6 26.32 -44.06 25.75
N ALA A 7 25.44 -43.35 24.99
CA ALA A 7 25.01 -43.55 23.58
C ALA A 7 24.29 -44.91 23.39
N VAL A 8 23.11 -45.10 22.80
CA VAL A 8 22.13 -44.39 21.91
C VAL A 8 20.81 -45.24 22.01
N ASP A 9 19.58 -44.81 21.76
CA ASP A 9 18.97 -44.33 20.50
C ASP A 9 17.61 -43.68 20.81
N GLY A 10 17.36 -42.49 20.27
CA GLY A 10 16.07 -41.82 20.29
C GLY A 10 15.62 -41.53 18.86
N LEU A 11 14.49 -42.12 18.46
CA LEU A 11 13.76 -41.74 17.25
C LEU A 11 13.12 -40.36 17.49
N SER A 12 13.71 -39.29 16.95
CA SER A 12 13.01 -38.02 16.72
C SER A 12 12.91 -37.76 15.22
N SER A 13 11.68 -37.71 14.72
CA SER A 13 11.36 -37.14 13.42
C SER A 13 11.38 -35.62 13.54
N GLY A 14 12.58 -35.04 13.57
CA GLY A 14 12.80 -33.61 13.48
C GLY A 14 12.93 -33.18 12.03
N SER A 15 12.07 -32.27 11.57
CA SER A 15 12.30 -31.50 10.36
C SER A 15 13.50 -30.58 10.60
N GLU A 16 14.69 -30.96 10.11
CA GLU A 16 15.88 -30.12 10.15
C GLU A 16 15.67 -28.84 9.32
N VAL A 17 15.57 -27.69 9.99
CA VAL A 17 15.77 -26.38 9.37
C VAL A 17 17.28 -26.16 9.26
N ARG A 18 17.86 -26.42 8.08
CA ARG A 18 19.26 -26.09 7.79
C ARG A 18 19.41 -24.58 7.56
N LEU A 19 20.14 -23.92 8.45
CA LEU A 19 20.56 -22.53 8.33
C LEU A 19 21.64 -22.39 7.25
N GLY A 20 21.25 -21.85 6.10
CA GLY A 20 22.13 -21.41 5.01
C GLY A 20 21.99 -19.91 4.75
N SER A 21 23.11 -19.28 4.43
CA SER A 21 23.33 -17.87 4.06
C SER A 21 22.16 -17.10 3.41
N LYS A 22 21.83 -15.91 3.96
CA LYS A 22 21.16 -14.74 3.32
C LYS A 22 20.18 -15.02 2.16
N GLY A 23 19.38 -16.09 2.27
CA GLY A 23 18.37 -16.49 1.30
C GLY A 23 16.98 -16.28 1.88
N LYS A 24 16.13 -15.59 1.12
CA LYS A 24 14.73 -15.25 1.42
C LYS A 24 13.98 -16.45 2.03
N ARG A 25 13.63 -16.36 3.32
CA ARG A 25 12.91 -17.43 4.02
C ARG A 25 11.51 -17.58 3.42
N LYS A 26 11.18 -18.75 2.88
CA LYS A 26 9.82 -19.13 2.45
C LYS A 26 9.38 -20.31 3.32
N VAL A 27 8.10 -20.37 3.64
CA VAL A 27 7.55 -21.46 4.45
C VAL A 27 6.85 -22.45 3.54
N LYS A 28 7.28 -23.71 3.54
CA LYS A 28 6.62 -24.79 2.80
C LYS A 28 5.79 -25.62 3.78
N CYS A 29 4.48 -25.70 3.55
CA CYS A 29 3.58 -26.51 4.37
C CYS A 29 2.53 -27.18 3.48
N ASN A 30 2.34 -28.49 3.63
CA ASN A 30 1.35 -29.29 2.90
C ASN A 30 1.36 -29.08 1.36
N GLY A 31 2.55 -28.97 0.76
CA GLY A 31 2.72 -28.76 -0.69
C GLY A 31 2.45 -27.33 -1.18
N LYS A 32 2.07 -26.41 -0.29
CA LYS A 32 1.96 -24.97 -0.57
C LYS A 32 3.21 -24.24 -0.07
N THR A 33 3.59 -23.18 -0.77
CA THR A 33 4.71 -22.31 -0.36
C THR A 33 4.18 -20.91 -0.06
N PHE A 34 4.54 -20.37 1.09
CA PHE A 34 4.09 -19.09 1.61
C PHE A 34 5.25 -18.09 1.73
N ALA A 35 4.94 -16.82 1.58
CA ALA A 35 5.88 -15.70 1.71
C ALA A 35 5.51 -14.79 2.91
N PRO A 36 5.72 -15.24 4.16
CA PRO A 36 5.27 -14.53 5.36
C PRO A 36 6.26 -13.47 5.86
N PHE A 37 7.28 -13.11 5.08
CA PHE A 37 8.34 -12.16 5.46
C PHE A 37 8.27 -10.86 4.64
N GLY A 38 7.07 -10.51 4.17
CA GLY A 38 6.86 -9.34 3.31
C GLY A 38 6.81 -8.00 4.02
N MET A 39 6.87 -8.00 5.35
CA MET A 39 6.78 -6.77 6.14
C MET A 39 8.12 -6.39 6.80
N ARG A 40 8.59 -5.17 6.50
CA ARG A 40 9.68 -4.50 7.23
C ARG A 40 9.07 -3.74 8.43
N ASN A 41 9.76 -3.77 9.58
CA ASN A 41 9.33 -3.00 10.75
C ASN A 41 9.62 -1.50 10.53
N SER A 42 8.61 -0.64 10.69
CA SER A 42 8.76 0.80 10.50
C SER A 42 8.97 1.55 11.82
N ALA A 43 9.99 2.40 11.89
CA ALA A 43 10.13 3.38 12.98
C ALA A 43 9.29 4.65 12.77
N GLU A 44 8.98 5.02 11.52
CA GLU A 44 8.34 6.29 11.18
C GLU A 44 6.96 6.13 10.53
N PRO A 45 5.97 6.96 10.91
CA PRO A 45 4.64 6.95 10.29
C PRO A 45 4.65 7.59 8.87
N PRO A 46 3.68 7.26 8.00
CA PRO A 46 3.51 7.89 6.69
C PRO A 46 3.30 9.42 6.73
N VAL A 47 3.56 10.08 5.59
CA VAL A 47 3.85 11.51 5.41
C VAL A 47 2.80 12.48 5.98
N LYS A 48 1.51 12.10 5.99
CA LYS A 48 0.42 12.87 6.61
C LYS A 48 -0.65 11.93 7.12
N MET A 49 -0.82 11.85 8.43
CA MET A 49 -1.76 10.92 9.05
C MET A 49 -2.21 11.41 10.41
N SER A 50 -3.53 11.42 10.61
CA SER A 50 -4.13 11.67 11.92
C SER A 50 -4.37 10.35 12.66
N SER A 51 -4.47 10.40 13.98
CA SER A 51 -4.95 9.24 14.74
C SER A 51 -6.47 9.12 14.62
N PHE A 52 -6.97 7.90 14.49
CA PHE A 52 -8.41 7.64 14.53
C PHE A 52 -8.95 7.96 15.94
N ASN A 53 -10.05 8.73 15.99
CA ASN A 53 -10.80 9.02 17.20
C ASN A 53 -12.13 8.23 17.17
N PRO A 54 -12.44 7.38 18.17
CA PRO A 54 -13.67 6.61 18.24
C PRO A 54 -14.94 7.43 18.54
N ASP A 55 -14.82 8.72 18.88
CA ASP A 55 -15.97 9.57 19.20
C ASP A 55 -17.04 9.53 18.08
N GLY A 56 -18.28 9.19 18.46
CA GLY A 56 -19.42 9.10 17.54
C GLY A 56 -19.50 7.80 16.72
N ALA A 57 -18.60 6.83 16.93
CA ALA A 57 -18.75 5.50 16.35
C ALA A 57 -19.92 4.75 17.02
N GLY A 58 -20.78 4.15 16.21
CA GLY A 58 -21.85 3.28 16.72
C GLY A 58 -21.28 2.04 17.41
N SER A 59 -21.95 1.57 18.47
CA SER A 59 -21.63 0.29 19.10
C SER A 59 -22.48 -0.80 18.43
N ALA A 60 -21.83 -1.72 17.74
CA ALA A 60 -22.46 -2.91 17.19
C ALA A 60 -21.77 -4.16 17.76
N ASP A 61 -22.52 -5.17 18.18
CA ASP A 61 -21.93 -6.41 18.73
C ASP A 61 -21.28 -7.30 17.65
N LYS A 62 -21.50 -6.97 16.37
CA LYS A 62 -20.95 -7.66 15.22
C LYS A 62 -20.87 -6.73 14.02
N VAL A 63 -19.76 -6.81 13.30
CA VAL A 63 -19.55 -6.13 12.01
C VAL A 63 -18.98 -7.11 11.01
N ASP A 64 -19.46 -7.06 9.76
CA ASP A 64 -18.96 -7.88 8.66
C ASP A 64 -18.96 -7.06 7.37
N LEU A 65 -17.77 -6.65 6.93
CA LEU A 65 -17.56 -5.78 5.77
C LEU A 65 -17.33 -6.58 4.47
N ARG A 66 -17.31 -7.92 4.53
CA ARG A 66 -16.95 -8.79 3.39
C ARG A 66 -17.80 -8.57 2.15
N LYS A 67 -19.06 -8.16 2.30
CA LYS A 67 -19.96 -7.88 1.16
C LYS A 67 -19.42 -6.81 0.18
N TRP A 68 -18.52 -5.95 0.63
CA TRP A 68 -17.92 -4.89 -0.19
C TRP A 68 -16.48 -5.21 -0.60
N MET A 69 -15.92 -6.33 -0.15
CA MET A 69 -14.56 -6.72 -0.52
C MET A 69 -14.53 -7.23 -1.96
N THR A 70 -13.39 -7.04 -2.64
CA THR A 70 -13.05 -7.70 -3.91
C THR A 70 -12.75 -9.20 -3.68
N PRO A 71 -12.61 -10.03 -4.73
CA PRO A 71 -12.06 -11.39 -4.59
C PRO A 71 -10.75 -11.40 -3.81
N VAL A 72 -10.41 -12.50 -3.11
CA VAL A 72 -9.17 -12.56 -2.32
C VAL A 72 -7.96 -12.74 -3.24
N GLU A 73 -6.99 -11.84 -3.08
CA GLU A 73 -5.73 -11.85 -3.81
C GLU A 73 -4.83 -13.04 -3.50
N ASP A 74 -3.94 -13.34 -4.44
CA ASP A 74 -2.82 -14.26 -4.26
C ASP A 74 -1.49 -13.54 -4.51
N GLN A 75 -0.72 -13.31 -3.45
CA GLN A 75 0.63 -12.73 -3.56
C GLN A 75 1.67 -13.75 -4.07
N SER A 76 1.29 -15.02 -4.17
CA SER A 76 2.14 -16.14 -4.57
C SER A 76 3.46 -16.16 -3.78
N GLN A 77 4.59 -16.23 -4.48
CA GLN A 77 5.92 -16.28 -3.87
C GLN A 77 6.54 -14.92 -3.62
N SER A 78 5.84 -13.81 -3.88
CA SER A 78 6.38 -12.47 -3.60
C SER A 78 6.20 -12.07 -2.14
N ASN A 79 7.08 -11.19 -1.65
CA ASN A 79 7.04 -10.59 -0.33
C ASN A 79 6.16 -9.32 -0.30
N SER A 80 5.08 -9.29 -1.09
CA SER A 80 4.26 -8.08 -1.34
C SER A 80 3.03 -7.94 -0.42
N CYS A 81 3.01 -8.58 0.76
CA CYS A 81 1.83 -8.62 1.63
C CYS A 81 1.28 -7.22 2.00
N CYS A 82 2.15 -6.25 2.25
CA CYS A 82 1.73 -4.88 2.56
C CYS A 82 0.99 -4.24 1.38
N ALA A 83 1.48 -4.42 0.16
CA ALA A 83 0.83 -3.91 -1.06
C ALA A 83 -0.54 -4.58 -1.28
N ASN A 84 -0.65 -5.89 -1.06
CA ASN A 84 -1.92 -6.61 -1.18
C ASN A 84 -2.96 -6.15 -0.14
N ALA A 85 -2.54 -5.98 1.12
CA ALA A 85 -3.43 -5.52 2.19
C ALA A 85 -3.92 -4.08 1.95
N VAL A 86 -3.03 -3.19 1.50
CA VAL A 86 -3.37 -1.80 1.16
C VAL A 86 -4.23 -1.72 -0.10
N ALA A 87 -3.96 -2.54 -1.12
CA ALA A 87 -4.79 -2.61 -2.33
C ALA A 87 -6.22 -3.06 -2.00
N GLY A 88 -6.38 -4.12 -1.22
CA GLY A 88 -7.70 -4.58 -0.79
C GLY A 88 -8.47 -3.55 0.04
N ALA A 89 -7.78 -2.74 0.85
CA ALA A 89 -8.40 -1.62 1.56
C ALA A 89 -8.85 -0.50 0.61
N TYR A 90 -8.04 -0.17 -0.40
CA TYR A 90 -8.37 0.84 -1.41
C TYR A 90 -9.56 0.41 -2.27
N GLU A 91 -9.50 -0.80 -2.82
CA GLU A 91 -10.56 -1.39 -3.64
C GLU A 91 -11.89 -1.49 -2.90
N TYR A 92 -11.86 -1.80 -1.60
CA TYR A 92 -13.06 -1.78 -0.76
C TYR A 92 -13.74 -0.41 -0.76
N ILE A 93 -12.98 0.67 -0.63
CA ILE A 93 -13.54 2.03 -0.60
C ILE A 93 -14.06 2.39 -1.99
N ASN A 94 -13.28 2.14 -3.04
CA ASN A 94 -13.71 2.35 -4.42
C ASN A 94 -15.01 1.62 -4.73
N LYS A 95 -15.13 0.36 -4.35
CA LYS A 95 -16.34 -0.44 -4.57
C LYS A 95 -17.55 0.11 -3.82
N ARG A 96 -17.35 0.66 -2.61
CA ARG A 96 -18.43 1.33 -1.88
C ARG A 96 -18.87 2.62 -2.54
N GLU A 97 -17.95 3.43 -3.04
CA GLU A 97 -18.28 4.69 -3.72
C GLU A 97 -18.89 4.45 -5.10
N ALA A 98 -18.32 3.53 -5.90
CA ALA A 98 -18.84 3.13 -7.19
C ALA A 98 -20.29 2.63 -7.09
N MET A 99 -20.61 1.80 -6.08
CA MET A 99 -22.00 1.35 -5.88
C MET A 99 -22.97 2.47 -5.50
N LYS A 100 -22.52 3.57 -4.89
CA LYS A 100 -23.39 4.74 -4.63
C LYS A 100 -23.67 5.52 -5.92
N ARG A 101 -22.71 5.54 -6.85
CA ARG A 101 -22.77 6.28 -8.13
C ARG A 101 -23.38 5.45 -9.27
N GLY A 102 -23.38 4.12 -9.14
CA GLY A 102 -23.76 3.21 -10.21
C GLY A 102 -22.63 2.86 -11.17
N ASP A 103 -21.38 3.08 -10.75
CA ASP A 103 -20.18 2.90 -11.58
C ASP A 103 -19.60 1.48 -11.48
N THR A 104 -18.66 1.19 -12.38
CA THR A 104 -17.84 -0.02 -12.37
C THR A 104 -16.64 0.10 -11.43
N THR A 105 -16.08 -1.04 -11.03
CA THR A 105 -14.86 -1.13 -10.22
C THR A 105 -13.76 -1.83 -11.00
N ALA A 106 -12.52 -1.42 -10.81
CA ALA A 106 -11.33 -2.08 -11.34
C ALA A 106 -10.34 -2.36 -10.19
N ASP A 107 -9.52 -3.38 -10.38
CA ASP A 107 -8.45 -3.75 -9.45
C ASP A 107 -7.22 -2.87 -9.72
N ILE A 108 -6.50 -2.51 -8.66
CA ILE A 108 -5.29 -1.68 -8.78
C ILE A 108 -4.03 -2.54 -8.78
N SER A 109 -2.99 -2.10 -9.47
CA SER A 109 -1.73 -2.85 -9.56
C SER A 109 -1.04 -2.95 -8.21
N ARG A 110 -1.00 -4.17 -7.68
CA ARG A 110 -0.27 -4.48 -6.44
C ARG A 110 1.24 -4.36 -6.62
N LEU A 111 1.77 -4.69 -7.81
CA LEU A 111 3.20 -4.54 -8.10
C LEU A 111 3.61 -3.08 -8.22
N PHE A 112 2.75 -2.20 -8.73
CA PHE A 112 3.01 -0.76 -8.73
C PHE A 112 3.17 -0.23 -7.30
N ILE A 113 2.21 -0.53 -6.42
CA ILE A 113 2.26 -0.14 -5.00
C ILE A 113 3.52 -0.71 -4.34
N TYR A 114 3.85 -1.97 -4.63
CA TYR A 114 5.00 -2.66 -4.06
C TYR A 114 6.34 -2.06 -4.51
N TYR A 115 6.47 -1.71 -5.79
CA TYR A 115 7.65 -1.04 -6.33
C TYR A 115 7.80 0.36 -5.72
N VAL A 116 6.79 1.22 -5.87
CA VAL A 116 6.85 2.62 -5.42
C VAL A 116 7.09 2.71 -3.91
N GLY A 117 6.40 1.88 -3.12
CA GLY A 117 6.58 1.91 -1.68
C GLY A 117 7.94 1.36 -1.22
N ARG A 118 8.58 0.44 -1.95
CA ARG A 118 9.98 0.04 -1.66
C ARG A 118 10.96 1.15 -2.02
N LYS A 119 10.78 1.87 -3.13
CA LYS A 119 11.58 3.08 -3.42
C LYS A 119 11.42 4.12 -2.32
N LYS A 120 10.20 4.27 -1.78
CA LYS A 120 9.97 5.16 -0.63
C LYS A 120 10.67 4.67 0.63
N ASP A 121 10.65 3.37 0.90
CA ASP A 121 11.36 2.79 2.04
C ASP A 121 12.88 2.99 1.90
N GLN A 122 13.45 2.74 0.72
CA GLN A 122 14.87 2.97 0.45
C GLN A 122 15.27 4.42 0.79
N LEU A 123 14.50 5.40 0.30
CA LEU A 123 14.72 6.81 0.61
C LEU A 123 14.58 7.10 2.11
N THR A 124 13.62 6.47 2.79
CA THR A 124 13.35 6.73 4.21
C THR A 124 14.43 6.15 5.12
N TYR A 125 14.98 4.99 4.77
CA TYR A 125 15.94 4.26 5.60
C TYR A 125 17.39 4.45 5.15
N GLY A 126 17.65 5.27 4.12
CA GLY A 126 18.99 5.57 3.63
C GLY A 126 19.63 4.42 2.84
N ASP A 127 18.82 3.54 2.26
CA ASP A 127 19.29 2.54 1.30
C ASP A 127 19.63 3.23 -0.05
N ASP A 128 20.40 2.57 -0.92
CA ASP A 128 20.75 3.14 -2.23
C ASP A 128 19.52 3.22 -3.15
N THR A 129 19.06 4.44 -3.40
CA THR A 129 17.87 4.74 -4.19
C THR A 129 18.07 4.64 -5.69
N LYS A 130 19.30 4.47 -6.18
CA LYS A 130 19.56 4.26 -7.62
C LYS A 130 19.33 2.82 -8.03
N MET A 131 19.49 1.90 -7.08
CA MET A 131 19.37 0.47 -7.33
C MET A 131 17.91 0.03 -7.38
N ALA A 132 17.62 -0.93 -8.26
CA ALA A 132 16.33 -1.60 -8.31
C ALA A 132 15.99 -2.21 -6.93
N PRO A 133 14.78 -2.00 -6.41
CA PRO A 133 14.36 -2.59 -5.16
C PRO A 133 14.31 -4.11 -5.29
N GLN A 134 14.66 -4.82 -4.21
CA GLN A 134 14.63 -6.28 -4.18
C GLN A 134 13.34 -6.78 -3.53
N ASP A 135 12.94 -8.03 -3.82
CA ASP A 135 11.79 -8.71 -3.19
C ASP A 135 12.09 -9.06 -1.72
N GLU A 136 12.23 -8.04 -0.87
CA GLU A 136 12.61 -8.12 0.54
C GLU A 136 11.49 -7.68 1.50
N GLY A 137 10.32 -7.36 0.94
CA GLY A 137 9.22 -6.78 1.67
C GLY A 137 9.24 -5.25 1.66
N MET A 138 8.23 -4.67 2.31
CA MET A 138 8.09 -3.23 2.47
C MET A 138 7.43 -2.91 3.81
N THR A 139 7.42 -1.65 4.21
CA THR A 139 6.65 -1.18 5.36
C THR A 139 5.20 -0.85 4.96
N LEU A 140 4.28 -0.92 5.92
CA LEU A 140 2.91 -0.40 5.71
C LEU A 140 2.93 1.12 5.44
N GLY A 141 3.85 1.84 6.06
CA GLY A 141 4.06 3.27 5.82
C GLY A 141 4.46 3.58 4.37
N GLY A 142 5.36 2.78 3.80
CA GLY A 142 5.77 2.86 2.40
C GLY A 142 4.61 2.57 1.44
N ALA A 143 3.81 1.54 1.72
CA ALA A 143 2.64 1.19 0.91
C ALA A 143 1.55 2.28 0.92
N ILE A 144 1.25 2.84 2.11
CA ILE A 144 0.30 3.95 2.25
C ILE A 144 0.83 5.21 1.58
N SER A 145 2.13 5.50 1.73
CA SER A 145 2.78 6.65 1.09
C SER A 145 2.77 6.53 -0.43
N ALA A 146 2.90 5.31 -0.99
CA ALA A 146 2.79 5.09 -2.42
C ALA A 146 1.41 5.54 -2.93
N LEU A 147 0.32 5.12 -2.30
CA LEU A 147 -1.03 5.55 -2.66
C LEU A 147 -1.29 7.06 -2.41
N GLN A 148 -0.73 7.64 -1.34
CA GLN A 148 -0.90 9.07 -1.05
C GLN A 148 -0.17 9.95 -2.05
N LEU A 149 1.08 9.59 -2.39
CA LEU A 149 1.96 10.45 -3.17
C LEU A 149 1.84 10.17 -4.67
N LYS A 150 1.69 8.91 -5.08
CA LYS A 150 1.72 8.48 -6.48
C LYS A 150 0.44 7.79 -6.94
N GLY A 151 -0.38 7.27 -6.02
CA GLY A 151 -1.57 6.49 -6.34
C GLY A 151 -1.22 5.09 -6.79
N ALA A 152 -2.05 4.49 -7.64
CA ALA A 152 -1.77 3.20 -8.28
C ALA A 152 -2.45 3.09 -9.65
N CYS A 153 -1.75 2.59 -10.66
CA CYS A 153 -2.40 2.26 -11.94
C CYS A 153 -3.33 1.04 -11.77
N MET A 154 -4.10 0.72 -12.82
CA MET A 154 -4.91 -0.48 -12.82
C MET A 154 -4.02 -1.73 -12.90
N GLU A 155 -4.50 -2.85 -12.36
CA GLU A 155 -3.81 -4.15 -12.46
C GLU A 155 -3.66 -4.58 -13.94
N GLU A 156 -4.52 -4.09 -14.84
CA GLU A 156 -4.41 -4.31 -16.29
C GLU A 156 -3.20 -3.61 -16.92
N ASP A 157 -2.83 -2.43 -16.43
CA ASP A 157 -1.69 -1.64 -16.92
C ASP A 157 -0.36 -2.22 -16.43
N TRP A 158 -0.32 -2.67 -15.18
CA TRP A 158 0.86 -3.30 -14.60
C TRP A 158 0.48 -4.60 -13.86
N PRO A 159 0.34 -5.72 -14.60
CA PRO A 159 -0.16 -6.98 -14.05
C PRO A 159 0.75 -7.61 -13.00
N PHE A 160 0.14 -8.37 -12.10
CA PHE A 160 0.83 -9.19 -11.09
C PHE A 160 1.61 -10.35 -11.72
N ASP A 161 2.74 -10.02 -12.31
CA ASP A 161 3.71 -10.94 -12.90
C ASP A 161 4.92 -11.07 -11.98
N LEU A 162 5.20 -12.28 -11.51
CA LEU A 162 6.33 -12.53 -10.61
C LEU A 162 7.70 -12.21 -11.23
N THR A 163 7.79 -12.18 -12.56
CA THR A 163 9.02 -11.80 -13.27
C THR A 163 9.30 -10.30 -13.17
N LYS A 164 8.25 -9.49 -12.98
CA LYS A 164 8.31 -8.02 -12.92
C LYS A 164 8.36 -7.46 -11.50
N VAL A 165 8.53 -8.32 -10.48
CA VAL A 165 8.41 -7.92 -9.07
C VAL A 165 9.37 -6.79 -8.72
N ASN A 166 10.56 -6.73 -9.30
CA ASN A 166 11.56 -5.70 -9.00
C ASN A 166 11.66 -4.62 -10.09
N ASP A 167 10.94 -4.79 -11.19
CA ASP A 167 11.05 -3.92 -12.35
C ASP A 167 10.32 -2.60 -12.09
N LYS A 168 10.90 -1.52 -12.61
CA LYS A 168 10.24 -0.22 -12.64
C LYS A 168 8.99 -0.32 -13.53
N PRO A 169 7.80 0.08 -13.04
CA PRO A 169 6.63 0.24 -13.89
C PRO A 169 6.89 1.19 -15.05
N ASP A 170 6.23 0.95 -16.17
CA ASP A 170 6.31 1.83 -17.33
C ASP A 170 5.84 3.26 -16.98
N ASP A 171 6.38 4.28 -17.64
CA ASP A 171 6.10 5.68 -17.30
C ASP A 171 4.59 6.01 -17.39
N HIS A 172 3.88 5.40 -18.35
CA HIS A 172 2.42 5.55 -18.48
C HIS A 172 1.64 5.05 -17.25
N CYS A 173 2.18 4.07 -16.51
CA CYS A 173 1.58 3.59 -15.27
C CYS A 173 1.61 4.69 -14.21
N PHE A 174 2.69 5.48 -14.13
CA PHE A 174 2.77 6.61 -13.20
C PHE A 174 1.76 7.70 -13.54
N ASP A 175 1.53 7.98 -14.82
CA ASP A 175 0.52 8.94 -15.24
C ASP A 175 -0.90 8.50 -14.90
N LYS A 176 -1.24 7.23 -15.16
CA LYS A 176 -2.54 6.66 -14.79
C LYS A 176 -2.71 6.57 -13.27
N ALA A 177 -1.65 6.25 -12.53
CA ALA A 177 -1.68 6.14 -11.08
C ALA A 177 -2.10 7.43 -10.37
N MET A 178 -1.80 8.59 -10.96
CA MET A 178 -2.21 9.89 -10.41
C MET A 178 -3.73 10.03 -10.27
N LYS A 179 -4.50 9.33 -11.10
CA LYS A 179 -5.96 9.27 -11.01
C LYS A 179 -6.45 8.45 -9.81
N PHE A 180 -5.61 7.67 -9.13
CA PHE A 180 -6.06 6.72 -8.10
C PHE A 180 -5.31 6.91 -6.78
N LYS A 181 -5.36 8.14 -6.25
CA LYS A 181 -4.74 8.48 -4.97
C LYS A 181 -5.70 8.32 -3.80
N ILE A 182 -5.12 8.21 -2.60
CA ILE A 182 -5.87 8.35 -1.35
C ILE A 182 -5.67 9.75 -0.77
N SER A 183 -6.77 10.40 -0.42
CA SER A 183 -6.75 11.74 0.18
C SER A 183 -6.55 11.68 1.69
N ASN A 184 -6.95 10.58 2.34
CA ASN A 184 -6.87 10.48 3.80
C ASN A 184 -6.59 9.05 4.29
N SER A 185 -5.65 8.94 5.22
CA SER A 185 -5.38 7.74 6.00
C SER A 185 -5.25 8.10 7.49
N ARG A 186 -5.59 7.15 8.36
CA ARG A 186 -5.56 7.33 9.82
C ARG A 186 -4.80 6.20 10.49
N LYS A 187 -3.98 6.54 11.48
CA LYS A 187 -3.37 5.55 12.37
C LYS A 187 -4.44 5.07 13.34
N VAL A 188 -4.62 3.76 13.44
CA VAL A 188 -5.53 3.14 14.39
C VAL A 188 -4.70 2.69 15.60
N PRO A 189 -4.93 3.24 16.81
CA PRO A 189 -4.33 2.74 18.04
C PRO A 189 -4.59 1.24 18.24
N LEU A 190 -3.62 0.53 18.82
CA LEU A 190 -3.80 -0.86 19.26
C LEU A 190 -4.61 -0.90 20.55
N ASP A 191 -5.91 -0.70 20.39
CA ASP A 191 -6.90 -0.75 21.45
C ASP A 191 -8.16 -1.43 20.89
N LEU A 192 -8.64 -2.45 21.60
CA LEU A 192 -9.74 -3.29 21.13
C LEU A 192 -11.01 -2.48 20.82
N GLU A 193 -11.36 -1.52 21.68
CA GLU A 193 -12.56 -0.71 21.49
C GLU A 193 -12.39 0.27 20.33
N VAL A 194 -11.20 0.86 20.18
CA VAL A 194 -10.87 1.73 19.03
C VAL A 194 -10.91 0.96 17.71
N MET A 195 -10.39 -0.27 17.68
CA MET A 195 -10.42 -1.14 16.50
C MET A 195 -11.84 -1.50 16.11
N LYS A 196 -12.68 -1.89 17.08
CA LYS A 196 -14.10 -2.17 16.85
C LYS A 196 -14.85 -0.92 16.37
N ALA A 197 -14.61 0.24 16.97
CA ALA A 197 -15.20 1.50 16.55
C ALA A 197 -14.86 1.86 15.10
N CYS A 198 -13.60 1.67 14.69
CA CYS A 198 -13.16 1.88 13.30
C CYS A 198 -13.89 0.94 12.32
N LEU A 199 -13.98 -0.34 12.65
CA LEU A 199 -14.71 -1.31 11.83
C LEU A 199 -16.22 -1.02 11.80
N ALA A 200 -16.83 -0.61 12.92
CA ALA A 200 -18.25 -0.26 13.02
C ALA A 200 -18.62 0.97 12.20
N LYS A 201 -17.68 1.90 12.00
CA LYS A 201 -17.81 3.01 11.05
C LYS A 201 -17.79 2.54 9.58
N GLY A 202 -17.33 1.32 9.34
CA GLY A 202 -17.21 0.71 8.02
C GLY A 202 -15.84 0.91 7.38
N ASP A 203 -14.80 1.20 8.18
CA ASP A 203 -13.44 1.40 7.71
C ASP A 203 -12.60 0.14 8.04
N PRO A 204 -12.15 -0.65 7.04
CA PRO A 204 -11.23 -1.76 7.24
C PRO A 204 -9.88 -1.29 7.78
N ILE A 205 -9.22 -2.17 8.54
CA ILE A 205 -7.94 -1.83 9.17
C ILE A 205 -6.84 -2.69 8.57
N VAL A 206 -5.91 -2.05 7.87
CA VAL A 206 -4.66 -2.67 7.43
C VAL A 206 -3.76 -2.81 8.66
N PHE A 207 -3.20 -3.99 8.90
CA PHE A 207 -2.37 -4.25 10.07
C PHE A 207 -1.25 -5.24 9.77
N GLY A 208 -0.17 -5.17 10.55
CA GLY A 208 0.89 -6.17 10.56
C GLY A 208 0.75 -7.10 11.76
N LEU A 209 1.00 -8.39 11.56
CA LEU A 209 0.97 -9.40 12.62
C LEU A 209 2.19 -10.31 12.53
N LYS A 210 2.76 -10.60 13.69
CA LYS A 210 3.71 -11.70 13.89
C LYS A 210 2.95 -13.02 13.83
N LEU A 211 3.19 -13.80 12.78
CA LEU A 211 2.46 -15.04 12.53
C LEU A 211 2.87 -16.16 13.49
N THR A 212 2.04 -17.18 13.56
CA THR A 212 2.34 -18.49 14.17
C THR A 212 2.18 -19.59 13.12
N ASP A 213 2.63 -20.80 13.45
CA ASP A 213 2.44 -21.98 12.60
C ASP A 213 0.99 -22.23 12.18
N GLN A 214 0.05 -21.83 13.03
CA GLN A 214 -1.38 -22.01 12.77
C GLN A 214 -1.86 -21.22 11.53
N PHE A 215 -1.16 -20.16 11.11
CA PHE A 215 -1.48 -19.50 9.85
C PHE A 215 -1.16 -20.37 8.62
N PHE A 216 -0.17 -21.25 8.69
CA PHE A 216 0.16 -22.15 7.58
C PHE A 216 -0.72 -23.41 7.57
N ASN A 217 -1.34 -23.73 8.71
CA ASN A 217 -2.28 -24.83 8.84
C ASN A 217 -3.51 -24.43 9.68
N PRO A 218 -4.42 -23.58 9.15
CA PRO A 218 -5.58 -23.12 9.89
C PRO A 218 -6.48 -24.28 10.33
N LEU A 219 -7.12 -24.15 11.49
CA LEU A 219 -8.13 -25.12 11.92
C LEU A 219 -9.35 -25.05 10.99
N ARG A 220 -10.18 -26.10 11.04
CA ARG A 220 -11.39 -26.21 10.23
C ARG A 220 -12.23 -24.94 10.32
N GLY A 221 -12.62 -24.40 9.15
CA GLY A 221 -13.39 -23.16 9.06
C GLY A 221 -12.53 -21.90 9.19
N GLY A 222 -11.21 -21.98 9.00
CA GLY A 222 -10.33 -20.82 8.96
C GLY A 222 -10.04 -20.21 10.34
N PHE A 223 -10.26 -20.94 11.43
CA PHE A 223 -9.99 -20.45 12.77
C PHE A 223 -8.49 -20.55 13.09
N ILE A 224 -7.94 -19.46 13.64
CA ILE A 224 -6.55 -19.39 14.11
C ILE A 224 -6.59 -19.17 15.62
N PRO A 225 -6.14 -20.13 16.44
CA PRO A 225 -6.17 -19.97 17.90
C PRO A 225 -5.15 -18.93 18.36
N THR A 226 -5.38 -18.39 19.56
CA THR A 226 -4.41 -17.56 20.27
C THR A 226 -3.11 -18.35 20.46
N PRO A 227 -1.93 -17.75 20.20
CA PRO A 227 -0.64 -18.40 20.40
C PRO A 227 -0.45 -18.84 21.85
N ASP A 228 0.19 -19.99 22.05
CA ASP A 228 0.64 -20.39 23.39
C ASP A 228 1.81 -19.48 23.81
N PRO A 229 1.72 -18.74 24.93
CA PRO A 229 2.83 -17.90 25.41
C PRO A 229 4.12 -18.67 25.71
N SER A 230 4.02 -19.99 25.91
CA SER A 230 5.16 -20.89 26.12
C SER A 230 5.78 -21.41 24.83
N ASP A 231 5.22 -21.11 23.66
CA ASP A 231 5.77 -21.45 22.35
C ASP A 231 6.96 -20.51 22.02
N PRO A 232 8.21 -20.97 22.18
CA PRO A 232 9.38 -20.12 22.00
C PRO A 232 9.70 -19.85 20.53
N GLN A 233 8.92 -20.38 19.58
CA GLN A 233 9.23 -20.32 18.15
C GLN A 233 8.18 -19.60 17.30
N SER A 234 7.07 -19.14 17.89
CA SER A 234 6.12 -18.25 17.20
C SER A 234 6.80 -17.06 16.49
N ALA A 235 7.95 -16.58 16.99
CA ALA A 235 8.71 -15.48 16.40
C ALA A 235 9.45 -15.74 15.09
N GLU A 236 9.64 -16.99 14.68
CA GLU A 236 10.42 -17.31 13.47
C GLU A 236 9.56 -17.34 12.20
N HIS A 237 8.23 -17.32 12.35
CA HIS A 237 7.26 -17.55 11.27
C HIS A 237 7.00 -16.34 10.36
N GLY A 238 7.63 -15.20 10.63
CA GLY A 238 7.59 -14.02 9.78
C GLY A 238 6.58 -12.96 10.22
N LEU A 239 6.73 -11.78 9.62
CA LEU A 239 5.88 -10.61 9.80
C LEU A 239 5.04 -10.42 8.54
N HIS A 240 3.73 -10.43 8.70
CA HIS A 240 2.79 -10.45 7.58
C HIS A 240 1.72 -9.38 7.72
N ALA A 241 1.39 -8.73 6.62
CA ALA A 241 0.37 -7.70 6.57
C ALA A 241 -0.95 -8.25 6.01
N MET A 242 -2.05 -7.91 6.67
CA MET A 242 -3.41 -8.38 6.36
C MET A 242 -4.44 -7.27 6.60
N LEU A 243 -5.71 -7.57 6.37
CA LEU A 243 -6.82 -6.62 6.54
C LEU A 243 -7.86 -7.14 7.55
N LEU A 244 -8.19 -6.34 8.56
CA LEU A 244 -9.36 -6.58 9.42
C LEU A 244 -10.61 -6.07 8.71
N VAL A 245 -11.61 -6.93 8.58
CA VAL A 245 -12.83 -6.65 7.80
C VAL A 245 -14.11 -6.87 8.60
N GLY A 246 -13.99 -7.05 9.91
CA GLY A 246 -15.13 -7.26 10.79
C GLY A 246 -14.74 -7.87 12.12
N TYR A 247 -15.73 -8.03 12.99
CA TYR A 247 -15.57 -8.64 14.31
C TYR A 247 -16.89 -9.25 14.81
N SER A 248 -16.81 -10.08 15.84
CA SER A 248 -17.98 -10.58 16.56
C SER A 248 -17.70 -10.69 18.05
N ASP A 249 -18.40 -9.91 18.87
CA ASP A 249 -18.23 -9.91 20.33
C ASP A 249 -18.73 -11.20 20.98
N ARG A 250 -19.75 -11.84 20.41
CA ARG A 250 -20.23 -13.15 20.84
C ARG A 250 -19.13 -14.22 20.76
N GLN A 251 -18.31 -14.16 19.71
CA GLN A 251 -17.22 -15.12 19.46
C GLN A 251 -15.86 -14.62 19.95
N LYS A 252 -15.74 -13.32 20.26
CA LYS A 252 -14.50 -12.61 20.59
C LYS A 252 -13.40 -12.77 19.53
N ILE A 253 -13.79 -12.62 18.26
CA ILE A 253 -12.90 -12.75 17.10
C ILE A 253 -12.98 -11.55 16.18
N PHE A 254 -11.88 -11.28 15.48
CA PHE A 254 -11.87 -10.49 14.26
C PHE A 254 -11.99 -11.39 13.03
N ILE A 255 -12.53 -10.83 11.95
CA ILE A 255 -12.54 -11.41 10.61
C ILE A 255 -11.34 -10.81 9.87
N VAL A 256 -10.41 -11.66 9.45
CA VAL A 256 -9.17 -11.28 8.79
C VAL A 256 -9.22 -11.73 7.33
N ARG A 257 -8.94 -10.81 6.40
CA ARG A 257 -8.71 -11.10 4.99
C ARG A 257 -7.20 -11.26 4.77
N ASN A 258 -6.81 -12.38 4.19
CA ASN A 258 -5.43 -12.67 3.80
C ASN A 258 -5.23 -12.45 2.29
N SER A 259 -4.01 -12.68 1.80
CA SER A 259 -3.59 -12.54 0.39
C SER A 259 -2.92 -13.81 -0.14
N TRP A 260 -3.39 -14.99 0.32
CA TRP A 260 -2.87 -16.31 -0.06
C TRP A 260 -3.91 -17.12 -0.84
N SER A 261 -4.65 -16.46 -1.74
CA SER A 261 -5.77 -16.98 -2.53
C SER A 261 -7.01 -17.37 -1.71
N ALA A 262 -8.13 -17.54 -2.41
CA ALA A 262 -9.36 -18.09 -1.84
C ALA A 262 -9.24 -19.56 -1.37
N SER A 263 -8.15 -20.27 -1.72
CA SER A 263 -7.93 -21.66 -1.30
C SER A 263 -7.36 -21.79 0.11
N TRP A 264 -7.00 -20.68 0.75
CA TRP A 264 -6.45 -20.65 2.11
C TRP A 264 -7.55 -20.31 3.13
N GLY A 265 -7.48 -20.89 4.33
CA GLY A 265 -8.43 -20.61 5.41
C GLY A 265 -9.90 -20.92 5.03
N ASP A 266 -10.80 -19.99 5.33
CA ASP A 266 -12.20 -19.98 4.89
C ASP A 266 -12.36 -19.00 3.71
N GLN A 267 -12.21 -19.50 2.49
CA GLN A 267 -12.31 -18.70 1.26
C GLN A 267 -11.36 -17.49 1.21
N GLY A 268 -10.14 -17.64 1.75
CA GLY A 268 -9.14 -16.59 1.86
C GLY A 268 -9.24 -15.74 3.15
N TYR A 269 -10.19 -16.06 4.03
CA TYR A 269 -10.38 -15.39 5.32
C TYR A 269 -10.00 -16.28 6.49
N ALA A 270 -9.72 -15.65 7.62
CA ALA A 270 -9.51 -16.31 8.90
C ALA A 270 -10.29 -15.61 10.02
N TYR A 271 -10.55 -16.37 11.09
CA TYR A 271 -11.21 -15.89 12.29
C TYR A 271 -10.24 -16.00 13.44
N VAL A 272 -9.86 -14.85 14.01
CA VAL A 272 -8.72 -14.75 14.91
C VAL A 272 -9.15 -14.06 16.21
N PRO A 273 -8.87 -14.63 17.39
CA PRO A 273 -9.22 -14.06 18.69
C PRO A 273 -8.71 -12.63 18.93
N TYR A 274 -9.49 -11.87 19.71
CA TYR A 274 -9.14 -10.51 20.13
C TYR A 274 -7.81 -10.44 20.88
N ASP A 275 -7.55 -11.40 21.77
CA ASP A 275 -6.34 -11.46 22.60
C ASP A 275 -5.07 -11.77 21.80
N TYR A 276 -5.19 -12.23 20.56
CA TYR A 276 -4.04 -12.35 19.65
C TYR A 276 -3.82 -11.04 18.89
N ILE A 277 -4.84 -10.52 18.20
CA ILE A 277 -4.68 -9.35 17.34
C ILE A 277 -4.45 -8.06 18.14
N ALA A 278 -5.09 -7.91 19.31
CA ALA A 278 -4.96 -6.72 20.16
C ALA A 278 -3.80 -6.82 21.16
N ASN A 279 -2.91 -7.80 21.00
CA ASN A 279 -1.74 -7.98 21.88
C ASN A 279 -0.49 -7.35 21.26
N THR A 280 0.16 -6.49 22.04
CA THR A 280 1.35 -5.72 21.64
C THR A 280 2.57 -6.60 21.31
N GLU A 281 2.64 -7.83 21.81
CA GLU A 281 3.74 -8.75 21.48
C GLU A 281 3.65 -9.29 20.05
N PHE A 282 2.45 -9.29 19.48
CA PHE A 282 2.18 -9.84 18.15
C PHE A 282 1.83 -8.77 17.12
N ASN A 283 1.18 -7.69 17.53
CA ASN A 283 0.75 -6.59 16.66
C ASN A 283 1.41 -5.28 17.08
N PHE A 284 2.67 -5.12 16.69
CA PHE A 284 3.49 -3.93 16.97
C PHE A 284 3.88 -3.14 15.72
N LEU A 285 3.35 -3.55 14.57
CA LEU A 285 3.80 -3.12 13.24
C LEU A 285 2.97 -1.96 12.65
N GLY A 286 2.09 -1.39 13.47
CA GLY A 286 1.19 -0.32 13.07
C GLY A 286 -0.10 -0.84 12.45
N MET A 287 -1.15 -0.04 12.60
CA MET A 287 -2.46 -0.29 12.03
C MET A 287 -3.00 0.99 11.42
N TYR A 288 -3.64 0.87 10.26
CA TYR A 288 -4.03 2.00 9.44
C TYR A 288 -5.37 1.77 8.80
N ALA A 289 -6.19 2.82 8.76
CA ALA A 289 -7.43 2.85 8.00
C ALA A 289 -7.30 3.87 6.87
N ILE A 290 -7.59 3.44 5.64
CA ILE A 290 -7.77 4.37 4.51
C ILE A 290 -9.22 4.87 4.62
N THR A 291 -9.42 6.19 4.56
CA THR A 291 -10.74 6.78 4.86
C THR A 291 -11.21 7.79 3.82
N GLY A 292 -10.39 8.10 2.82
CA GLY A 292 -10.74 9.05 1.77
C GLY A 292 -10.02 8.73 0.47
N LEU A 293 -10.77 8.82 -0.62
CA LEU A 293 -10.26 8.80 -1.99
C LEU A 293 -10.09 10.26 -2.46
N THR A 294 -9.20 10.48 -3.41
CA THR A 294 -9.36 11.65 -4.29
C THR A 294 -10.63 11.42 -5.10
N GLU A 295 -11.52 12.41 -5.21
CA GLU A 295 -12.71 12.24 -6.06
C GLU A 295 -12.26 12.08 -7.52
N VAL A 296 -12.60 10.94 -8.10
CA VAL A 296 -12.21 10.53 -9.44
C VAL A 296 -13.47 10.07 -10.13
N ASP A 297 -13.66 10.58 -11.34
CA ASP A 297 -14.72 10.19 -12.24
C ASP A 297 -14.37 8.82 -12.86
N PHE A 298 -15.25 7.83 -12.66
CA PHE A 298 -15.08 6.49 -13.21
C PHE A 298 -15.75 6.32 -14.56
N THR A 299 -16.31 7.40 -15.13
CA THR A 299 -16.75 7.36 -16.53
C THR A 299 -15.56 7.02 -17.41
N PRO A 300 -15.66 5.99 -18.27
CA PRO A 300 -14.65 5.76 -19.29
C PRO A 300 -14.46 7.06 -20.09
N ASP A 301 -13.21 7.51 -20.20
CA ASP A 301 -12.88 8.57 -21.14
C ASP A 301 -13.35 8.08 -22.54
N GLU A 302 -14.28 8.80 -23.18
CA GLU A 302 -14.59 8.54 -24.59
C GLU A 302 -13.29 8.77 -25.35
N ASP A 303 -12.76 7.70 -25.97
CA ASP A 303 -11.53 7.65 -26.77
C ASP A 303 -11.41 8.90 -27.67
N ASP A 304 -10.76 9.94 -27.15
CA ASP A 304 -10.48 11.17 -27.85
C ASP A 304 -9.15 10.97 -28.57
N GLY A 305 -9.23 10.43 -29.78
CA GLY A 305 -8.13 10.14 -30.69
C GLY A 305 -7.26 11.34 -31.07
N GLY A 306 -6.60 11.94 -30.08
CA GLY A 306 -5.61 12.99 -30.20
C GLY A 306 -4.24 12.37 -30.41
N ASP A 307 -3.83 12.34 -31.68
CA ASP A 307 -2.49 12.02 -32.14
C ASP A 307 -1.45 12.93 -31.47
N PHE A 308 -0.77 12.43 -30.42
CA PHE A 308 0.42 13.04 -29.86
C PHE A 308 1.65 12.49 -30.61
N THR A 309 2.01 13.16 -31.70
CA THR A 309 3.29 12.91 -32.37
C THR A 309 4.43 13.42 -31.49
N PHE A 310 5.18 12.51 -30.86
CA PHE A 310 6.50 12.80 -30.30
C PHE A 310 7.53 12.55 -31.40
N GLU A 311 8.27 13.58 -31.80
CA GLU A 311 9.37 13.44 -32.77
C GLU A 311 10.44 12.53 -32.17
N GLN A 312 10.63 11.37 -32.80
CA GLN A 312 11.62 10.36 -32.44
C GLN A 312 12.89 10.62 -33.27
N GLU A 313 13.93 11.17 -32.65
CA GLU A 313 15.28 11.12 -33.21
C GLU A 313 16.11 10.03 -32.52
N GLY A 314 16.63 9.09 -33.32
CA GLY A 314 17.76 8.23 -32.95
C GLY A 314 17.54 6.72 -33.10
N GLU A 315 17.44 6.22 -34.33
CA GLU A 315 17.50 4.77 -34.60
C GLU A 315 18.93 4.23 -34.38
N GLY A 316 19.17 3.59 -33.24
CA GLY A 316 20.25 2.62 -33.06
C GLY A 316 19.66 1.22 -33.02
N LYS A 317 19.88 0.39 -34.05
CA LYS A 317 19.50 -1.03 -34.03
C LYS A 317 20.21 -1.72 -32.86
N PRO A 318 19.51 -2.45 -31.98
CA PRO A 318 20.18 -3.25 -30.96
C PRO A 318 20.90 -4.41 -31.63
N ASP A 319 22.21 -4.48 -31.40
CA ASP A 319 23.05 -5.62 -31.77
C ASP A 319 22.67 -6.80 -30.87
N LEU A 320 21.95 -7.76 -31.44
CA LEU A 320 21.57 -9.00 -30.79
C LEU A 320 22.75 -9.98 -30.83
N ASN A 321 23.76 -9.75 -30.00
CA ASN A 321 24.75 -10.76 -29.66
C ASN A 321 25.20 -10.64 -28.21
N GLU A 322 24.92 -11.71 -27.47
CA GLU A 322 25.55 -12.15 -26.22
C GLU A 322 25.57 -11.15 -25.05
N TYR A 323 24.45 -11.05 -24.34
CA TYR A 323 24.48 -10.82 -22.90
C TYR A 323 24.10 -12.11 -22.19
N GLN A 324 25.10 -12.81 -21.67
CA GLN A 324 24.87 -13.77 -20.59
C GLN A 324 24.53 -12.95 -19.35
N ASP A 325 23.24 -12.83 -19.06
CA ASP A 325 22.76 -12.19 -17.83
C ASP A 325 23.31 -12.95 -16.63
N ASP A 326 24.10 -12.26 -15.79
CA ASP A 326 24.37 -12.71 -14.42
C ASP A 326 23.11 -12.43 -13.59
N PRO A 327 22.36 -13.45 -13.14
CA PRO A 327 21.12 -13.27 -12.41
C PRO A 327 21.30 -12.61 -11.04
N ASP A 328 22.55 -12.42 -10.58
CA ASP A 328 22.87 -11.83 -9.27
C ASP A 328 23.26 -10.33 -9.35
N GLU A 329 23.37 -9.72 -10.54
CA GLU A 329 23.70 -8.29 -10.66
C GLU A 329 22.45 -7.41 -10.49
N ILE A 330 22.37 -6.69 -9.37
CA ILE A 330 21.34 -5.66 -9.16
C ILE A 330 21.68 -4.47 -10.05
N LYS A 331 20.74 -4.04 -10.90
CA LYS A 331 20.93 -2.95 -11.85
C LYS A 331 20.33 -1.64 -11.31
N GLU A 332 20.82 -0.50 -11.81
CA GLU A 332 20.13 0.79 -11.64
C GLU A 332 18.80 0.75 -12.39
N ASP A 333 17.72 1.26 -11.79
CA ASP A 333 16.36 1.20 -12.36
C ASP A 333 15.90 2.49 -13.03
N GLY A 334 16.75 3.53 -13.00
CA GLY A 334 16.44 4.84 -13.58
C GLY A 334 15.32 5.60 -12.87
N PHE A 335 14.85 5.14 -11.71
CA PHE A 335 13.86 5.86 -10.90
C PHE A 335 14.57 6.77 -9.90
N ASP A 336 14.52 8.09 -10.16
CA ASP A 336 15.03 9.09 -9.23
C ASP A 336 14.07 9.25 -8.04
N ALA A 337 14.26 8.45 -6.99
CA ALA A 337 13.41 8.49 -5.80
C ALA A 337 13.53 9.81 -5.03
N GLU A 338 14.71 10.43 -5.04
CA GLU A 338 14.93 11.71 -4.36
C GLU A 338 14.08 12.79 -5.01
N ASP A 339 14.14 12.91 -6.34
CA ASP A 339 13.31 13.85 -7.09
C ASP A 339 11.83 13.47 -7.05
N ALA A 340 11.49 12.18 -7.17
CA ALA A 340 10.11 11.70 -7.21
C ALA A 340 9.34 11.95 -5.90
N PHE A 341 10.00 11.87 -4.75
CA PHE A 341 9.37 12.09 -3.44
C PHE A 341 9.69 13.46 -2.82
N ASN A 342 10.51 14.29 -3.46
CA ASN A 342 10.76 15.66 -3.03
C ASN A 342 9.50 16.54 -3.25
N PRO A 343 8.96 17.19 -2.20
CA PRO A 343 7.76 18.02 -2.31
C PRO A 343 7.90 19.20 -3.28
N ASP A 344 9.07 19.83 -3.32
CA ASP A 344 9.33 20.98 -4.20
C ASP A 344 9.42 20.52 -5.67
N SER A 345 10.07 19.37 -5.93
CA SER A 345 10.09 18.75 -7.27
C SER A 345 8.71 18.28 -7.72
N GLU A 346 7.91 17.71 -6.81
CA GLU A 346 6.52 17.33 -7.09
C GLU A 346 5.68 18.56 -7.43
N ALA A 347 5.85 19.67 -6.69
CA ALA A 347 5.18 20.93 -7.01
C ALA A 347 5.60 21.46 -8.39
N ARG A 348 6.87 21.32 -8.79
CA ARG A 348 7.34 21.70 -10.14
C ARG A 348 6.75 20.83 -11.24
N ARG A 349 6.70 19.50 -11.05
CA ARG A 349 6.08 18.58 -12.02
C ARG A 349 4.59 18.83 -12.15
N ALA A 350 3.90 19.04 -11.02
CA ALA A 350 2.50 19.43 -11.01
C ALA A 350 2.32 20.76 -11.78
N PHE A 351 3.12 21.78 -11.47
CA PHE A 351 3.06 23.06 -12.17
C PHE A 351 3.24 22.91 -13.69
N ALA A 352 4.27 22.19 -14.14
CA ALA A 352 4.54 21.97 -15.56
C ALA A 352 3.46 21.13 -16.26
N LYS A 353 2.71 20.30 -15.53
CA LYS A 353 1.60 19.52 -16.07
C LYS A 353 0.30 20.34 -16.16
N PHE A 354 0.13 21.32 -15.29
CA PHE A 354 -1.06 22.17 -15.24
C PHE A 354 -0.94 23.47 -16.02
N ASP A 355 0.28 23.98 -16.24
CA ASP A 355 0.59 25.05 -17.20
C ASP A 355 0.45 24.48 -18.63
N MET A 356 -0.79 24.35 -19.09
CA MET A 356 -1.14 23.68 -20.34
C MET A 356 -0.67 24.50 -21.55
N ASN A 357 -0.72 25.82 -21.42
CA ASN A 357 -0.32 26.75 -22.46
C ASN A 357 1.21 27.04 -22.44
N ARG A 358 1.93 26.54 -21.44
CA ARG A 358 3.39 26.71 -21.21
C ARG A 358 3.81 28.17 -21.11
N ASN A 359 2.96 29.03 -20.58
CA ASN A 359 3.24 30.45 -20.41
C ASN A 359 4.07 30.75 -19.15
N GLY A 360 4.32 29.74 -18.30
CA GLY A 360 5.08 29.84 -17.06
C GLY A 360 4.28 30.37 -15.87
N THR A 361 2.95 30.46 -15.98
CA THR A 361 2.01 30.84 -14.94
C THR A 361 0.84 29.83 -14.89
N ILE A 362 0.03 29.87 -13.83
CA ILE A 362 -1.18 29.07 -13.71
C ILE A 362 -2.38 30.01 -13.57
N ASP A 363 -3.31 29.92 -14.50
CA ASP A 363 -4.58 30.65 -14.43
C ASP A 363 -5.62 29.93 -13.54
N ALA A 364 -6.79 30.54 -13.38
CA ALA A 364 -7.85 29.97 -12.54
C ALA A 364 -8.37 28.62 -13.06
N MET A 365 -8.45 28.42 -14.38
CA MET A 365 -8.91 27.18 -14.98
C MET A 365 -7.86 26.08 -14.78
N GLU A 366 -6.59 26.40 -15.04
CA GLU A 366 -5.45 25.50 -14.84
C GLU A 366 -5.32 25.10 -13.37
N LEU A 367 -5.51 26.03 -12.43
CA LEU A 367 -5.53 25.73 -11.00
C LEU A 367 -6.75 24.88 -10.61
N GLN A 368 -7.91 25.13 -11.20
CA GLN A 368 -9.11 24.33 -10.93
C GLN A 368 -8.93 22.89 -11.41
N MET A 369 -8.41 22.70 -12.62
CA MET A 369 -8.05 21.38 -13.15
C MET A 369 -6.97 20.72 -12.29
N ALA A 370 -5.98 21.48 -11.82
CA ALA A 370 -4.94 20.98 -10.92
C ALA A 370 -5.48 20.43 -9.61
N LEU A 371 -6.38 21.17 -8.99
CA LEU A 371 -7.02 20.80 -7.75
C LEU A 371 -7.97 19.61 -7.97
N MET A 372 -8.72 19.57 -9.07
CA MET A 372 -9.54 18.42 -9.44
C MET A 372 -8.72 17.14 -9.64
N MET A 373 -7.62 17.20 -10.40
CA MET A 373 -6.74 16.04 -10.64
C MET A 373 -5.99 15.58 -9.38
N THR A 374 -5.86 16.45 -8.37
CA THR A 374 -5.29 16.10 -7.06
C THR A 374 -6.37 15.77 -6.02
N GLY A 375 -7.64 15.68 -6.44
CA GLY A 375 -8.77 15.28 -5.61
C GLY A 375 -9.30 16.35 -4.64
N THR A 376 -8.96 17.61 -4.87
CA THR A 376 -9.41 18.76 -4.09
C THR A 376 -10.44 19.56 -4.90
N PHE A 377 -11.69 19.59 -4.45
CA PHE A 377 -12.76 20.33 -5.11
C PHE A 377 -13.03 21.62 -4.37
N LEU A 378 -12.88 22.74 -5.07
CA LEU A 378 -13.20 24.07 -4.56
C LEU A 378 -14.28 24.70 -5.42
N TYR A 379 -15.25 25.33 -4.76
CA TYR A 379 -16.20 26.18 -5.45
C TYR A 379 -15.48 27.39 -6.06
N PRO A 380 -16.01 27.99 -7.15
CA PRO A 380 -15.36 29.14 -7.81
C PRO A 380 -15.00 30.29 -6.86
N HIS A 381 -15.81 30.54 -5.83
CA HIS A 381 -15.52 31.56 -4.82
C HIS A 381 -14.35 31.19 -3.89
N GLN A 382 -14.19 29.90 -3.55
CA GLN A 382 -13.07 29.40 -2.75
C GLN A 382 -11.77 29.41 -3.57
N LEU A 383 -11.85 28.98 -4.84
CA LEU A 383 -10.74 29.05 -5.78
C LEU A 383 -10.22 30.49 -5.94
N ASN A 384 -11.14 31.43 -6.20
CA ASN A 384 -10.80 32.86 -6.30
C ASN A 384 -10.22 33.41 -4.99
N ALA A 385 -10.72 32.97 -3.84
CA ALA A 385 -10.16 33.35 -2.54
C ALA A 385 -8.73 32.83 -2.34
N ILE A 386 -8.44 31.59 -2.75
CA ILE A 386 -7.08 31.03 -2.71
C ILE A 386 -6.16 31.77 -3.67
N MET A 387 -6.61 32.02 -4.90
CA MET A 387 -5.84 32.80 -5.88
C MET A 387 -5.52 34.19 -5.33
N GLN A 388 -6.50 34.94 -4.82
CA GLN A 388 -6.26 36.26 -4.23
C GLN A 388 -5.34 36.22 -3.01
N LYS A 389 -5.42 35.18 -2.19
CA LYS A 389 -4.62 35.06 -0.96
C LYS A 389 -3.14 34.76 -1.26
N CYS A 390 -2.87 34.04 -2.34
CA CYS A 390 -1.52 33.58 -2.68
C CYS A 390 -0.83 34.49 -3.70
N ASN A 391 -1.62 35.22 -4.49
CA ASN A 391 -1.17 36.21 -5.45
C ASN A 391 -0.62 37.45 -4.73
N VAL A 392 0.71 37.56 -4.72
CA VAL A 392 1.43 38.67 -4.09
C VAL A 392 1.80 39.73 -5.11
N ASP A 393 1.95 39.36 -6.38
CA ASP A 393 2.34 40.28 -7.44
C ASP A 393 1.16 41.03 -8.10
N GLY A 394 -0.07 40.65 -7.76
CA GLY A 394 -1.31 41.28 -8.21
C GLY A 394 -1.74 40.88 -9.61
N LYS A 395 -1.13 39.87 -10.23
CA LYS A 395 -1.47 39.41 -11.58
C LYS A 395 -2.64 38.43 -11.58
N PRO A 396 -3.42 38.33 -12.66
CA PRO A 396 -4.54 37.37 -12.72
C PRO A 396 -4.10 35.90 -12.69
N GLU A 397 -2.81 35.62 -12.95
CA GLU A 397 -2.23 34.29 -13.04
C GLU A 397 -1.16 34.12 -11.96
N LEU A 398 -0.95 32.89 -11.49
CA LEU A 398 -0.02 32.58 -10.40
C LEU A 398 1.35 32.17 -10.94
N SER A 399 2.43 32.75 -10.40
CA SER A 399 3.78 32.24 -10.66
C SER A 399 4.01 30.88 -9.99
N PHE A 400 5.09 30.18 -10.37
CA PHE A 400 5.51 28.97 -9.66
C PHE A 400 5.71 29.22 -8.16
N GLU A 401 6.29 30.36 -7.75
CA GLU A 401 6.49 30.64 -6.31
C GLU A 401 5.15 30.79 -5.56
N GLU A 402 4.13 31.34 -6.21
CA GLU A 402 2.80 31.53 -5.64
C GLU A 402 2.01 30.22 -5.59
N PHE A 403 2.05 29.43 -6.67
CA PHE A 403 1.52 28.08 -6.70
C PHE A 403 2.17 27.18 -5.64
N HIS A 404 3.48 27.26 -5.49
CA HIS A 404 4.22 26.49 -4.50
C HIS A 404 3.87 26.86 -3.05
N ARG A 405 3.40 28.09 -2.79
CA ARG A 405 2.85 28.44 -1.48
C ARG A 405 1.51 27.76 -1.25
N ILE A 406 0.66 27.64 -2.26
CA ILE A 406 -0.62 26.91 -2.18
C ILE A 406 -0.38 25.45 -1.77
N THR A 407 0.59 24.77 -2.39
CA THR A 407 0.88 23.36 -2.05
C THR A 407 1.42 23.15 -0.63
N LYS A 408 1.88 24.23 0.03
CA LYS A 408 2.37 24.24 1.42
C LYS A 408 1.33 24.71 2.44
N MET A 409 0.19 25.26 2.01
CA MET A 409 -0.88 25.69 2.91
C MET A 409 -1.62 24.50 3.51
N LYS A 410 -1.97 24.59 4.79
CA LYS A 410 -2.87 23.63 5.43
C LYS A 410 -4.32 24.00 5.13
N PRO A 411 -5.25 23.02 5.12
CA PRO A 411 -6.68 23.31 5.01
C PRO A 411 -7.21 24.29 6.07
N SER A 412 -6.54 24.39 7.22
CA SER A 412 -6.85 25.37 8.28
C SER A 412 -6.40 26.81 7.99
N ASP A 413 -5.48 26.98 7.03
CA ASP A 413 -4.90 28.28 6.68
C ASP A 413 -5.77 29.03 5.68
N VAL A 414 -6.73 28.34 5.06
CA VAL A 414 -7.80 28.88 4.23
C VAL A 414 -9.04 28.69 5.11
N ASP A 415 -9.82 29.74 5.42
CA ASP A 415 -11.09 29.57 6.16
C ASP A 415 -12.06 28.77 5.27
N MET A 416 -11.90 27.44 5.24
CA MET A 416 -12.67 26.45 4.49
C MET A 416 -13.63 25.70 5.40
#